data_AF-A0A953P9N7-F1
#
_entry.id   AF-A0A953P9N7-F1
#
_cell.length_a   1.000
_cell.length_b   1.000
_cell.length_c   1.000
_cell.angle_alpha   90.00
_cell.angle_beta   90.00
_cell.angle_gamma   90.00
#
_symmetry.space_group_name_H-M   'P 1'
#
loop_
_entity.id
_entity.type
_entity.pdbx_description
1 polymer ?
#
loop_
_entity_poly.entity_id
_entity_poly.type
_entity_poly.pdbx_seq_one_letter_code
_entity_poly.pdbx_strand_id
1 'polypeptide(L)'
;MNPDRGDVLLAIARAEISRVLAHRYHVDTDSPWLAEQGACFVTLTRHGELRGCIGTLEAHRPLLHDVKANAVAAAFRDPRFPPLTSDELPHIAVEVSLLTPPEPMEFRDEQHALAHL
;
A
#
# COMPACT_ATOMS: atom_id res chain seq x y z
N MET A 1 -23.69 -5.45 -5.07
CA MET A 1 -23.03 -4.18 -4.72
C MET A 1 -21.56 -4.38 -5.07
N ASN A 2 -21.01 -3.63 -6.02
CA ASN A 2 -19.59 -3.78 -6.37
C ASN A 2 -18.79 -3.29 -5.15
N PRO A 3 -17.85 -4.07 -4.58
CA PRO A 3 -17.06 -3.61 -3.46
C PRO A 3 -16.34 -2.31 -3.82
N ASP A 4 -16.19 -1.42 -2.82
CA ASP A 4 -15.38 -0.22 -2.98
C ASP A 4 -13.95 -0.62 -3.37
N ARG A 5 -13.29 0.13 -4.25
CA ARG A 5 -11.92 -0.17 -4.68
C ARG A 5 -10.97 -0.25 -3.48
N GLY A 6 -11.19 0.60 -2.47
CA GLY A 6 -10.43 0.58 -1.22
C GLY A 6 -10.56 -0.75 -0.48
N ASP A 7 -11.78 -1.28 -0.33
CA ASP A 7 -12.00 -2.57 0.34
C ASP A 7 -11.28 -3.72 -0.38
N VAL A 8 -11.30 -3.72 -1.71
CA VAL A 8 -10.58 -4.71 -2.53
C VAL A 8 -9.07 -4.60 -2.30
N LEU A 9 -8.51 -3.40 -2.34
CA LEU A 9 -7.08 -3.17 -2.11
C LEU A 9 -6.64 -3.58 -0.71
N LEU A 10 -7.43 -3.26 0.32
CA LEU A 10 -7.20 -3.66 1.70
C LEU A 10 -7.21 -5.18 1.86
N ALA A 11 -8.19 -5.85 1.25
CA ALA A 11 -8.29 -7.31 1.27
C ALA A 11 -7.07 -7.97 0.60
N ILE A 12 -6.64 -7.45 -0.56
CA ILE A 12 -5.46 -7.94 -1.28
C ILE A 12 -4.20 -7.79 -0.43
N ALA A 13 -3.95 -6.60 0.14
CA ALA A 13 -2.78 -6.35 0.97
C ALA A 13 -2.76 -7.26 2.21
N ARG A 14 -3.90 -7.39 2.90
CA ARG A 14 -4.04 -8.28 4.07
C ARG A 14 -3.80 -9.74 3.72
N ALA A 15 -4.36 -10.21 2.60
CA ALA A 15 -4.20 -11.59 2.16
C ALA A 15 -2.74 -11.89 1.77
N GLU A 16 -2.04 -10.95 1.14
CA GLU A 16 -0.66 -11.15 0.73
C GLU A 16 0.31 -11.22 1.93
N ILE A 17 0.10 -10.38 2.95
CA ILE A 17 0.86 -10.47 4.22
C ILE A 17 0.58 -11.82 4.89
N SER A 18 -0.69 -12.20 4.98
CA SER A 18 -1.14 -13.46 5.58
C SER A 18 -0.52 -14.68 4.89
N ARG A 19 -0.41 -14.64 3.56
CA ARG A 19 0.17 -15.71 2.74
C ARG A 19 1.62 -16.02 3.14
N VAL A 20 2.42 -14.99 3.43
CA VAL A 20 3.80 -15.14 3.90
C VAL A 20 3.85 -15.78 5.28
N LEU A 21 2.85 -15.49 6.13
CA LEU A 21 2.67 -16.06 7.46
C LEU A 21 1.93 -17.41 7.46
N ALA A 22 1.92 -18.11 6.32
CA ALA A 22 1.28 -19.41 6.11
C ALA A 22 -0.25 -19.45 6.31
N HIS A 23 -0.91 -18.29 6.29
CA HIS A 23 -2.37 -18.17 6.28
C HIS A 23 -2.87 -17.81 4.88
N ARG A 24 -3.70 -18.67 4.29
CA ARG A 24 -4.23 -18.43 2.94
C ARG A 24 -5.68 -17.97 3.01
N TYR A 25 -5.92 -16.80 2.44
CA TYR A 25 -7.26 -16.28 2.19
C TYR A 25 -7.48 -16.19 0.68
N HIS A 26 -8.69 -16.54 0.25
CA HIS A 26 -9.10 -16.25 -1.11
C HIS A 26 -9.56 -14.79 -1.18
N VAL A 27 -9.01 -14.03 -2.12
CA VAL A 27 -9.43 -12.67 -2.42
C VAL A 27 -9.70 -12.60 -3.91
N ASP A 28 -10.83 -12.00 -4.28
CA ASP A 28 -11.17 -11.75 -5.67
C ASP A 28 -10.24 -10.66 -6.23
N THR A 29 -9.57 -10.99 -7.34
CA THR A 29 -8.65 -10.09 -8.04
C THR A 29 -9.03 -9.92 -9.52
N ASP A 30 -10.26 -10.25 -9.90
CA ASP A 30 -10.70 -10.32 -11.30
C ASP A 30 -11.11 -8.96 -11.89
N SER A 31 -11.06 -7.92 -11.06
CA SER A 31 -11.33 -6.55 -11.47
C SER A 31 -10.29 -6.05 -12.50
N PRO A 32 -10.69 -5.63 -13.72
CA PRO A 32 -9.75 -5.21 -14.77
C PRO A 32 -8.82 -4.05 -14.37
N TRP A 33 -9.31 -3.12 -13.54
CA TRP A 33 -8.54 -1.95 -13.09
C TRP A 33 -7.31 -2.33 -12.23
N LEU A 34 -7.26 -3.56 -11.70
CA LEU A 34 -6.09 -4.08 -10.99
C LEU A 34 -4.90 -4.37 -11.94
N ALA A 35 -5.18 -4.56 -13.23
CA ALA A 35 -4.16 -4.79 -14.26
C ALA A 35 -3.59 -3.49 -14.84
N GLU A 36 -4.22 -2.34 -14.55
CA GLU A 36 -3.74 -1.02 -14.96
C GLU A 36 -2.46 -0.65 -14.19
N GLN A 37 -1.64 0.21 -14.78
CA GLN A 37 -0.44 0.74 -14.13
C GLN A 37 -0.84 1.57 -12.91
N GLY A 38 -0.24 1.30 -11.76
CA GLY A 38 -0.51 2.04 -10.53
C GLY A 38 0.66 2.01 -9.58
N ALA A 39 0.70 3.00 -8.69
CA ALA A 39 1.67 3.10 -7.61
C ALA A 39 0.93 3.31 -6.30
N CYS A 40 1.36 2.63 -5.25
CA CYS A 40 0.78 2.80 -3.92
C CYS A 40 1.82 2.75 -2.81
N PHE A 41 1.41 3.25 -1.64
CA PHE A 41 2.04 2.94 -0.36
C PHE A 41 1.14 1.99 0.42
N VAL A 42 1.76 1.02 1.11
CA VAL A 42 1.08 0.20 2.12
C VAL A 42 1.67 0.55 3.47
N THR A 43 0.80 1.03 4.37
CA THR A 43 1.16 1.40 5.73
C THR A 43 0.52 0.40 6.69
N LEU A 44 1.32 -0.08 7.64
CA LEU A 44 0.90 -0.94 8.73
C LEU A 44 0.96 -0.14 10.01
N THR A 45 -0.12 -0.17 10.78
CA THR A 45 -0.13 0.41 12.12
C THR A 45 -0.58 -0.61 13.16
N ARG A 46 -0.07 -0.47 14.37
CA ARG A 46 -0.44 -1.27 15.54
C ARG A 46 -0.80 -0.31 16.66
N HIS A 47 -2.05 -0.38 17.13
CA HIS A 47 -2.56 0.57 18.13
C HIS A 47 -2.37 2.06 17.76
N GLY A 48 -2.48 2.38 16.47
CA GLY A 48 -2.30 3.73 15.95
C GLY A 48 -0.83 4.13 15.69
N GLU A 49 0.14 3.31 16.08
CA GLU A 49 1.56 3.57 15.86
C GLU A 49 2.07 2.89 14.59
N LEU A 50 3.01 3.52 13.90
CA LEU A 50 3.62 2.99 12.69
C LEU A 50 4.36 1.67 12.99
N ARG A 51 4.06 0.63 12.21
CA ARG A 51 4.67 -0.71 12.31
C ARG A 51 5.40 -1.15 11.04
N GLY A 52 5.19 -0.43 9.95
CA GLY A 52 5.88 -0.60 8.67
C GLY A 52 5.23 0.26 7.59
N CYS A 53 6.01 0.80 6.67
CA CYS A 53 5.48 1.53 5.51
C CYS A 53 6.46 1.44 4.36
N ILE A 54 5.99 0.89 3.23
CA ILE A 54 6.73 0.83 1.98
C ILE A 54 5.79 1.15 0.84
N GLY A 55 6.31 1.83 -0.18
CA GLY A 55 5.56 2.13 -1.37
C GLY A 55 6.44 2.45 -2.55
N THR A 56 5.77 2.72 -3.65
CA THR A 56 6.36 3.15 -4.91
C THR A 56 5.82 4.54 -5.24
N LEU A 57 6.68 5.44 -5.72
CA LEU A 57 6.29 6.80 -6.09
C LEU A 57 5.68 6.89 -7.51
N GLU A 58 6.19 6.10 -8.45
CA GLU A 58 5.79 6.14 -9.86
C GLU A 58 5.35 4.75 -10.35
N ALA A 59 4.27 4.74 -11.13
CA ALA A 59 3.69 3.52 -11.66
C ALA A 59 4.64 2.88 -12.69
N HIS A 60 5.12 1.68 -12.39
CA HIS A 60 6.03 0.92 -13.27
C HIS A 60 5.60 -0.55 -13.41
N ARG A 61 4.50 -0.95 -12.77
CA ARG A 61 3.89 -2.29 -12.84
C ARG A 61 2.38 -2.21 -12.58
N PRO A 62 1.63 -3.28 -12.88
CA PRO A 62 0.20 -3.36 -12.56
C PRO A 62 -0.07 -3.11 -11.07
N LEU A 63 -1.16 -2.40 -10.76
CA LEU A 63 -1.54 -2.04 -9.40
C LEU A 63 -1.64 -3.26 -8.48
N LEU A 64 -2.18 -4.38 -8.97
CA LEU A 64 -2.23 -5.64 -8.21
C LEU A 64 -0.85 -6.08 -7.72
N HIS A 65 0.15 -5.98 -8.61
CA HIS A 65 1.52 -6.38 -8.29
C HIS A 65 2.17 -5.38 -7.34
N ASP A 66 1.89 -4.09 -7.49
CA ASP A 66 2.43 -3.05 -6.62
C ASP A 66 1.91 -3.17 -5.19
N VAL A 67 0.59 -3.35 -5.02
CA VAL A 67 -0.04 -3.54 -3.71
C VAL A 67 0.50 -4.79 -3.00
N LYS A 68 0.60 -5.92 -3.72
CA LYS A 68 1.14 -7.16 -3.17
C LYS A 68 2.61 -7.00 -2.75
N ALA A 69 3.43 -6.43 -3.61
CA ALA A 69 4.85 -6.23 -3.35
C ALA A 69 5.08 -5.30 -2.15
N ASN A 70 4.36 -4.17 -2.10
CA ASN A 70 4.50 -3.17 -1.06
C ASN A 70 3.92 -3.66 0.28
N ALA A 71 2.85 -4.47 0.29
CA ALA A 71 2.32 -5.08 1.51
C ALA A 71 3.32 -6.05 2.15
N VAL A 72 3.95 -6.92 1.36
CA VAL A 72 5.02 -7.82 1.84
C VAL A 72 6.22 -7.00 2.32
N ALA A 73 6.62 -5.97 1.58
CA ALA A 73 7.76 -5.16 1.95
C ALA A 73 7.50 -4.38 3.26
N ALA A 74 6.33 -3.77 3.42
CA ALA A 74 5.95 -3.06 4.64
C ALA A 74 5.92 -3.99 5.86
N ALA A 75 5.46 -5.24 5.69
CA ALA A 75 5.38 -6.21 6.78
C ALA A 75 6.74 -6.84 7.16
N PHE A 76 7.62 -7.09 6.19
CA PHE A 76 8.78 -7.96 6.41
C PHE A 76 10.13 -7.37 6.00
N ARG A 77 10.15 -6.21 5.34
CA ARG A 77 11.37 -5.63 4.75
C ARG A 77 11.57 -4.14 5.05
N ASP A 78 10.68 -3.51 5.82
CA ASP A 78 10.92 -2.16 6.33
C ASP A 78 12.10 -2.23 7.32
N PRO A 79 13.26 -1.61 7.01
CA PRO A 79 14.49 -1.77 7.80
C PRO A 79 14.40 -1.16 9.20
N ARG A 80 13.36 -0.37 9.47
CA ARG A 80 13.12 0.25 10.79
C ARG A 80 12.51 -0.72 11.79
N PHE A 81 11.94 -1.83 11.33
CA PHE A 81 11.19 -2.76 12.17
C PHE A 81 11.60 -4.21 11.92
N PRO A 82 11.52 -5.08 12.94
CA PRO A 82 11.64 -6.52 12.71
C PRO A 82 10.47 -7.02 11.84
N PRO A 83 10.67 -8.11 11.08
CA PRO A 83 9.59 -8.73 10.31
C PRO A 83 8.37 -9.02 11.18
N LEU A 84 7.18 -8.76 10.64
CA LEU A 84 5.91 -9.02 11.31
C LEU A 84 5.76 -10.51 11.64
N THR A 85 5.23 -10.82 12.81
CA THR A 85 4.93 -12.20 13.22
C THR A 85 3.45 -12.55 13.06
N SER A 86 3.12 -13.84 13.03
CA SER A 86 1.72 -14.31 12.95
C SER A 86 0.87 -13.81 14.13
N ASP A 87 1.44 -13.72 15.33
CA ASP A 87 0.72 -13.26 16.53
C ASP A 87 0.44 -11.76 16.50
N GLU A 88 1.26 -10.97 15.80
CA GLU A 88 1.02 -9.54 15.63
C GLU A 88 -0.06 -9.24 14.60
N LEU A 89 -0.19 -10.08 13.56
CA LEU A 89 -1.05 -9.82 12.40
C LEU A 89 -2.52 -9.46 12.76
N PRO A 90 -3.20 -10.12 13.73
CA PRO A 90 -4.56 -9.73 14.13
C PRO A 90 -4.68 -8.30 14.65
N HIS A 91 -3.60 -7.73 15.17
CA HIS A 91 -3.53 -6.39 15.75
C HIS A 91 -3.03 -5.31 14.78
N ILE A 92 -2.75 -5.69 13.54
CA ILE A 92 -2.32 -4.75 12.49
C ILE A 92 -3.51 -4.21 11.72
N ALA A 93 -3.60 -2.88 11.69
CA ALA A 93 -4.40 -2.17 10.72
C ALA A 93 -3.56 -1.93 9.46
N VAL A 94 -4.17 -2.19 8.30
CA VAL A 94 -3.57 -1.99 6.98
C VAL A 94 -4.23 -0.77 6.35
N GLU A 95 -3.41 0.10 5.76
CA GLU A 95 -3.84 1.23 4.95
C GLU A 95 -3.16 1.11 3.59
N VAL A 96 -3.90 1.44 2.52
CA VAL A 96 -3.36 1.49 1.15
C VAL A 96 -3.62 2.89 0.58
N SER A 97 -2.55 3.61 0.29
CA SER A 97 -2.59 4.93 -0.33
C SER A 97 -2.27 4.81 -1.81
N LEU A 98 -3.31 4.88 -2.65
CA LEU A 98 -3.18 4.87 -4.11
C LEU A 98 -2.78 6.26 -4.61
N LEU A 99 -1.73 6.33 -5.43
CA LEU A 99 -1.21 7.59 -5.95
C LEU A 99 -1.73 7.87 -7.36
N THR A 100 -1.97 9.15 -7.64
CA THR A 100 -2.04 9.66 -9.01
C THR A 100 -0.63 9.85 -9.57
N PRO A 101 -0.46 9.89 -10.90
CA PRO A 101 0.81 10.31 -11.50
C PRO A 101 1.26 11.66 -10.93
N PRO A 102 2.56 11.87 -10.69
CA PRO A 102 3.06 13.16 -10.24
C PRO A 102 2.87 14.21 -11.34
N GLU A 103 2.43 15.41 -10.95
CA GLU A 103 2.27 16.55 -11.85
C GLU A 103 3.35 17.60 -11.55
N PRO A 104 4.04 18.15 -12.57
CA PRO A 104 5.01 19.22 -12.37
C PRO A 104 4.36 20.45 -11.74
N MET A 105 5.00 21.01 -10.71
CA MET A 105 4.61 22.29 -10.10
C MET A 105 5.55 23.39 -10.59
N GLU A 106 5.02 24.36 -11.34
CA GLU A 106 5.80 25.51 -11.81
C GLU A 106 5.79 26.64 -10.76
N PHE A 107 6.97 27.14 -10.39
CA PHE A 107 7.10 28.28 -9.49
C PHE A 107 8.33 29.14 -9.81
N ARG A 108 8.28 30.41 -9.39
CA ARG A 108 9.33 31.42 -9.71
C ARG A 108 10.31 31.65 -8.57
N ASP A 109 9.84 31.53 -7.34
CA ASP A 109 10.61 31.68 -6.11
C ASP A 109 9.96 30.84 -5.00
N GLU A 110 10.62 30.79 -3.84
CA GLU A 110 10.15 30.05 -2.67
C GLU A 110 8.77 30.53 -2.18
N GLN A 111 8.54 31.85 -2.17
CA GLN A 111 7.28 32.41 -1.69
C GLN A 111 6.11 32.05 -2.60
N HIS A 112 6.34 32.04 -3.92
CA HIS A 112 5.38 31.57 -4.91
C HIS A 112 5.09 30.07 -4.72
N ALA A 113 6.10 29.23 -4.50
CA ALA A 113 5.90 27.80 -4.25
C ALA A 113 5.04 27.55 -3.00
N LEU A 114 5.34 28.23 -1.89
CA LEU A 114 4.59 28.11 -0.63
C LEU A 114 3.11 28.51 -0.76
N ALA A 115 2.77 29.41 -1.69
CA ALA A 115 1.39 29.80 -1.95
C ALA A 115 0.57 28.74 -2.73
N HIS A 116 1.22 27.69 -3.25
CA HIS A 116 0.61 26.61 -4.05
C HIS A 116 0.53 25.26 -3.31
N LEU A 117 0.97 25.19 -2.05
CA LEU A 117 0.85 24.03 -1.16
C LEU A 117 -0.41 24.12 -0.29
#